data_AF-A0A384D2Q6-F1
#
_entry.id   AF-A0A384D2Q6-F1
#
_cell.length_a   1.000
_cell.length_b   1.000
_cell.length_c   1.000
_cell.angle_alpha   90.00
_cell.angle_beta   90.00
_cell.angle_gamma   90.00
#
_symmetry.space_group_name_H-M   'P 1'
#
loop_
_entity.id
_entity.type
_entity.pdbx_description
1 polymer ?
#
loop_
_entity_poly.entity_id
_entity_poly.type
_entity_poly.pdbx_seq_one_letter_code
_entity_poly.pdbx_strand_id
1 'polypeptide(L)'
;MLGRGVWSSVRQGLSRGLSRNVGGWASGEGRKVDIAGIYPPVTTPFTATAEVDYGKLEENLHKLGTFPFRGFVVQGSNGEFPFLTSSERLEVVSRVRQAMSKDKLLLAGSGCESTQATVEMTVSMAQVGADAAIVVTPCYYRGRMSSAALIHHYTKVADLSPIPVVLYSVPANTGLDLPMDAVVTLSQHPNIVGIKDSGGDELWGACVPWPMSWGLRCASWSDSASRGNGKMPRNCSTASLSQTLRVLCRFIQAVACSTGLSLLIDE
;
A
#
# COMPACT_ATOMS: atom_id res chain seq x y z
N MET A 1 17.51 -5.54 -27.20
CA MET A 1 17.47 -7.02 -27.01
C MET A 1 18.20 -7.41 -25.72
N LEU A 2 17.58 -7.17 -24.56
CA LEU A 2 18.06 -7.67 -23.25
C LEU A 2 16.90 -8.42 -22.59
N GLY A 3 16.51 -9.55 -23.19
CA GLY A 3 15.36 -10.34 -22.77
C GLY A 3 15.78 -11.75 -22.37
N ARG A 4 15.13 -12.30 -21.34
CA ARG A 4 15.18 -13.68 -20.82
C ARG A 4 16.34 -14.07 -19.89
N GLY A 5 17.59 -13.61 -20.10
CA GLY A 5 18.74 -14.06 -19.32
C GLY A 5 18.77 -13.58 -17.85
N VAL A 6 18.29 -12.37 -17.60
CA VAL A 6 18.30 -11.77 -16.25
C VAL A 6 17.24 -12.44 -15.35
N TRP A 7 16.07 -12.76 -15.90
CA TRP A 7 14.95 -13.33 -15.15
C TRP A 7 15.15 -14.80 -14.75
N SER A 8 15.85 -15.61 -15.55
CA SER A 8 16.23 -16.97 -15.14
C SER A 8 17.25 -16.94 -14.00
N SER A 9 18.16 -15.97 -14.01
CA SER A 9 19.16 -15.77 -12.96
C SER A 9 18.54 -15.21 -11.67
N VAL A 10 17.55 -14.31 -11.76
CA VAL A 10 16.79 -13.82 -10.60
C VAL A 10 15.90 -14.91 -10.01
N ARG A 11 15.19 -15.70 -10.82
CA ARG A 11 14.42 -16.87 -10.33
C ARG A 11 15.31 -17.93 -9.70
N GLN A 12 16.41 -18.33 -10.34
CA GLN A 12 17.35 -19.30 -9.77
C GLN A 12 18.08 -18.74 -8.54
N GLY A 13 18.37 -17.43 -8.52
CA GLY A 13 18.93 -16.71 -7.38
C GLY A 13 17.95 -16.63 -6.21
N LEU A 14 16.66 -16.44 -6.46
CA LEU A 14 15.58 -16.49 -5.47
C LEU A 14 15.39 -17.93 -4.95
N SER A 15 15.34 -18.95 -5.81
CA SER A 15 15.20 -20.35 -5.37
C SER A 15 16.42 -20.84 -4.56
N ARG A 16 17.64 -20.46 -4.97
CA ARG A 16 18.88 -20.81 -4.26
C ARG A 16 19.13 -19.95 -3.03
N GLY A 17 18.71 -18.67 -3.05
CA GLY A 17 18.79 -17.73 -1.93
C GLY A 17 17.80 -18.06 -0.82
N LEU A 18 16.56 -18.41 -1.19
CA LEU A 18 15.53 -18.90 -0.26
C LEU A 18 15.96 -20.21 0.42
N SER A 19 16.70 -21.09 -0.28
CA SER A 19 17.18 -22.35 0.31
C SER A 19 18.49 -22.23 1.12
N ARG A 20 19.29 -21.17 0.94
CA ARG A 20 20.57 -20.97 1.65
C ARG A 20 20.50 -20.00 2.82
N ASN A 21 19.51 -19.10 2.87
CA ASN A 21 19.42 -18.05 3.91
C ASN A 21 18.30 -18.24 4.96
N VAL A 22 17.70 -19.43 5.06
CA VAL A 22 16.74 -19.74 6.15
C VAL A 22 17.41 -19.71 7.54
N GLY A 23 18.74 -19.66 7.62
CA GLY A 23 19.51 -19.66 8.87
C GLY A 23 20.05 -18.30 9.36
N GLY A 24 19.68 -17.17 8.74
CA GLY A 24 20.33 -15.87 9.01
C GLY A 24 19.40 -14.68 9.22
N TRP A 25 18.09 -14.89 9.32
CA TRP A 25 17.17 -13.82 9.69
C TRP A 25 17.15 -13.79 11.20
N ALA A 26 18.10 -13.06 11.79
CA ALA A 26 18.02 -12.66 13.18
C ALA A 26 16.59 -12.15 13.42
N SER A 27 15.95 -12.66 14.46
CA SER A 27 14.64 -12.25 14.94
C SER A 27 14.63 -10.74 15.13
N GLY A 28 14.32 -10.01 14.06
CA GLY A 28 14.39 -8.57 14.03
C GLY A 28 13.24 -8.04 14.85
N GLU A 29 13.54 -7.26 15.88
CA GLU A 29 12.61 -6.23 16.31
C GLU A 29 12.19 -5.47 15.05
N GLY A 30 10.96 -5.71 14.58
CA GLY A 30 10.45 -5.14 13.35
C GLY A 30 10.67 -3.63 13.39
N ARG A 31 11.37 -3.09 12.40
CA ARG A 31 11.61 -1.66 12.26
C ARG A 31 10.25 -0.97 12.26
N LYS A 32 9.84 -0.40 13.40
CA LYS A 32 8.55 0.28 13.56
C LYS A 32 8.59 1.58 12.78
N VAL A 33 8.17 1.53 11.52
CA VAL A 33 8.02 2.69 10.66
C VAL A 33 6.72 3.39 11.04
N ASP A 34 6.79 4.67 11.39
CA ASP A 34 5.59 5.49 11.53
C ASP A 34 5.12 5.99 10.16
N ILE A 35 4.00 5.41 9.72
CA ILE A 35 3.37 5.69 8.42
C ILE A 35 2.35 6.83 8.47
N ALA A 36 2.12 7.48 9.62
CA ALA A 36 1.16 8.59 9.70
C ALA A 36 1.60 9.77 8.83
N GLY A 37 0.67 10.31 8.03
CA GLY A 37 0.89 11.50 7.21
C GLY A 37 0.17 11.47 5.87
N ILE A 38 0.51 12.45 5.03
CA ILE A 38 -0.07 12.62 3.69
C ILE A 38 0.90 12.09 2.65
N TYR A 39 0.37 11.32 1.70
CA TYR A 39 1.12 10.71 0.60
C TYR A 39 0.34 10.88 -0.71
N PRO A 40 0.90 11.55 -1.72
CA PRO A 40 0.28 11.53 -3.03
C PRO A 40 0.55 10.16 -3.67
N PRO A 41 -0.48 9.51 -4.25
CA PRO A 41 -0.28 8.35 -5.12
C PRO A 41 0.28 8.82 -6.46
N VAL A 42 1.56 8.55 -6.70
CA VAL A 42 2.29 9.02 -7.87
C VAL A 42 1.84 8.24 -9.11
N THR A 43 1.58 8.96 -10.20
CA THR A 43 1.26 8.39 -11.51
C THR A 43 2.49 7.76 -12.16
N THR A 44 2.28 6.93 -13.18
CA THR A 44 3.37 6.45 -14.05
C THR A 44 3.29 7.21 -15.37
N PRO A 45 4.16 8.19 -15.65
CA PRO A 45 4.18 8.86 -16.95
C PRO A 45 4.57 7.90 -18.06
N PHE A 46 4.00 8.09 -19.25
CA PHE A 46 4.30 7.31 -20.44
C PHE A 46 4.65 8.23 -21.61
N THR A 47 5.54 7.76 -22.48
CA THR A 47 5.84 8.40 -23.76
C THR A 47 4.69 8.20 -24.75
N ALA A 48 4.73 8.90 -25.89
CA ALA A 48 3.77 8.73 -26.98
C ALA A 48 3.72 7.28 -27.54
N THR A 49 4.75 6.47 -27.28
CA THR A 49 4.83 5.06 -27.69
C THR A 49 4.51 4.08 -26.55
N ALA A 50 3.91 4.56 -25.46
CA ALA A 50 3.52 3.78 -24.28
C ALA A 50 4.70 3.15 -23.49
N GLU A 51 5.92 3.66 -23.65
CA GLU A 51 7.04 3.30 -22.77
C GLU A 51 6.99 4.16 -21.51
N VAL A 52 7.42 3.62 -20.36
CA VAL A 52 7.50 4.41 -19.13
C VAL A 52 8.49 5.57 -19.31
N ASP A 53 8.02 6.80 -19.09
CA ASP A 53 8.84 8.01 -19.13
C ASP A 53 9.44 8.30 -17.75
N TYR A 54 10.63 7.74 -17.52
CA TYR A 54 11.35 7.91 -16.26
C TYR A 54 11.85 9.35 -16.04
N GLY A 55 12.07 10.12 -17.11
CA GLY A 55 12.50 11.52 -17.00
C GLY A 55 11.36 12.39 -16.47
N LYS A 56 10.16 12.21 -17.02
CA LYS A 56 8.94 12.88 -16.52
C LYS A 56 8.54 12.40 -15.13
N LEU A 57 8.78 11.12 -14.81
CA LEU A 57 8.58 10.62 -13.44
C LEU A 57 9.48 11.38 -12.43
N GLU A 58 10.76 11.54 -12.72
CA GLU A 58 11.70 12.27 -11.87
C GLU A 58 11.33 13.75 -11.74
N GLU A 59 10.97 14.41 -12.86
CA GLU A 59 10.50 15.79 -12.86
C GLU A 59 9.28 15.98 -11.93
N ASN A 60 8.28 15.10 -12.05
CA ASN A 60 7.08 15.14 -11.22
C ASN A 60 7.38 14.88 -9.74
N LEU A 61 8.30 13.95 -9.44
CA LEU A 61 8.74 13.70 -8.06
C LEU A 61 9.45 14.90 -7.44
N HIS A 62 10.26 15.63 -8.21
CA HIS A 62 10.89 16.86 -7.73
C HIS A 62 9.86 17.94 -7.41
N LYS A 63 8.87 18.15 -8.29
CA LYS A 63 7.75 19.07 -8.05
C LYS A 63 6.98 18.70 -6.77
N LEU A 64 6.57 17.43 -6.66
CA LEU A 64 5.85 16.90 -5.49
C LEU A 64 6.68 16.92 -4.21
N GLY A 65 8.01 16.80 -4.33
CA GLY A 65 8.96 16.81 -3.23
C GLY A 65 9.03 18.13 -2.47
N THR A 66 8.60 19.23 -3.10
CA THR A 66 8.54 20.57 -2.47
C THR A 66 7.47 20.70 -1.39
N PHE A 67 6.48 19.81 -1.39
CA PHE A 67 5.41 19.78 -0.40
C PHE A 67 5.83 18.97 0.85
N PRO A 68 5.25 19.28 2.03
CA PRO A 68 5.55 18.60 3.29
C PRO A 68 4.86 17.22 3.39
N PHE A 69 4.87 16.44 2.30
CA PHE A 69 4.39 15.06 2.32
C PHE A 69 5.34 14.17 3.13
N ARG A 70 4.76 13.22 3.85
CA ARG A 70 5.50 12.22 4.64
C ARG A 70 6.31 11.29 3.75
N GLY A 71 5.83 11.08 2.53
CA GLY A 71 6.39 10.16 1.55
C GLY A 71 5.57 10.10 0.28
N PHE A 72 5.83 9.07 -0.52
CA PHE A 72 5.10 8.79 -1.76
C PHE A 72 4.50 7.39 -1.73
N VAL A 73 3.31 7.26 -2.30
CA VAL A 73 2.76 5.95 -2.68
C VAL A 73 3.05 5.74 -4.16
N VAL A 74 3.74 4.65 -4.48
CA VAL A 74 4.19 4.32 -5.83
C VAL A 74 3.61 2.96 -6.22
N GLN A 75 3.28 2.77 -7.51
CA GLN A 75 2.66 1.53 -7.99
C GLN A 75 1.33 1.19 -7.28
N GLY A 76 0.59 2.21 -6.82
CA GLY A 76 -0.81 2.08 -6.40
C GLY A 76 -1.76 2.13 -7.61
N SER A 77 -3.08 2.16 -7.36
CA SER A 77 -4.09 2.20 -8.44
C SER A 77 -3.89 3.35 -9.43
N ASN A 78 -3.58 4.57 -8.94
CA ASN A 78 -3.31 5.75 -9.78
C ASN A 78 -1.95 5.69 -10.50
N GLY A 79 -1.06 4.77 -10.11
CA GLY A 79 0.19 4.49 -10.82
C GLY A 79 0.02 3.46 -11.93
N GLU A 80 -1.21 3.03 -12.22
CA GLU A 80 -1.55 2.12 -13.32
C GLU A 80 -0.82 0.78 -13.26
N PHE A 81 -0.53 0.30 -12.04
CA PHE A 81 0.21 -0.94 -11.81
C PHE A 81 -0.30 -2.18 -12.58
N PRO A 82 -1.60 -2.35 -12.92
CA PRO A 82 -2.06 -3.49 -13.71
C PRO A 82 -1.57 -3.48 -15.17
N PHE A 83 -1.14 -2.32 -15.68
CA PHE A 83 -0.69 -2.14 -17.06
C PHE A 83 0.83 -2.20 -17.23
N LEU A 84 1.59 -2.28 -16.14
CA LEU A 84 3.03 -2.43 -16.18
C LEU A 84 3.46 -3.90 -16.09
N THR A 85 4.52 -4.24 -16.82
CA THR A 85 5.22 -5.51 -16.60
C THR A 85 5.85 -5.55 -15.21
N SER A 86 6.10 -6.75 -14.68
CA SER A 86 6.76 -6.90 -13.37
C SER A 86 8.12 -6.20 -13.30
N SER A 87 8.86 -6.16 -14.41
CA SER A 87 10.12 -5.41 -14.51
C SER A 87 9.93 -3.91 -14.43
N GLU A 88 8.95 -3.35 -15.13
CA GLU A 88 8.66 -1.91 -15.08
C GLU A 88 8.17 -1.50 -13.69
N ARG A 89 7.32 -2.31 -13.05
CA ARG A 89 6.88 -2.04 -11.67
C ARG A 89 8.05 -1.91 -10.71
N LEU A 90 9.05 -2.80 -10.80
CA LEU A 90 10.25 -2.74 -9.97
C LEU A 90 11.17 -1.58 -10.33
N GLU A 91 11.34 -1.31 -11.62
CA GLU A 91 12.18 -0.21 -12.08
C GLU A 91 11.61 1.14 -11.65
N VAL A 92 10.28 1.33 -11.73
CA VAL A 92 9.62 2.55 -11.24
C VAL A 92 9.89 2.76 -9.74
N VAL A 93 9.76 1.72 -8.90
CA VAL A 93 10.07 1.83 -7.46
C VAL A 93 11.54 2.17 -7.23
N SER A 94 12.45 1.52 -7.96
CA SER A 94 13.89 1.79 -7.90
C SER A 94 14.22 3.24 -8.26
N ARG A 95 13.65 3.76 -9.36
CA ARG A 95 13.85 5.14 -9.81
C ARG A 95 13.28 6.16 -8.82
N VAL A 96 12.08 5.91 -8.28
CA VAL A 96 11.52 6.79 -7.25
C VAL A 96 12.40 6.81 -6.01
N ARG A 97 12.92 5.66 -5.57
CA ARG A 97 13.82 5.61 -4.42
C ARG A 97 15.08 6.43 -4.64
N GLN A 98 15.64 6.41 -5.85
CA GLN A 98 16.83 7.17 -6.22
C GLN A 98 16.57 8.69 -6.26
N ALA A 99 15.44 9.11 -6.80
CA ALA A 99 15.06 10.53 -6.91
C ALA A 99 14.53 11.13 -5.58
N MET A 100 14.02 10.29 -4.68
CA MET A 100 13.43 10.75 -3.42
C MET A 100 14.47 10.91 -2.30
N SER A 101 14.33 11.99 -1.52
CA SER A 101 15.13 12.20 -0.31
C SER A 101 14.95 11.08 0.73
N LYS A 102 16.02 10.77 1.48
CA LYS A 102 16.08 9.63 2.41
C LYS A 102 15.20 9.76 3.65
N ASP A 103 14.74 10.97 3.97
CA ASP A 103 13.83 11.27 5.08
C ASP A 103 12.35 10.99 4.76
N LYS A 104 12.00 10.95 3.47
CA LYS A 104 10.66 10.60 2.99
C LYS A 104 10.49 9.08 2.87
N LEU A 105 9.28 8.60 3.18
CA LEU A 105 8.94 7.17 3.07
C LEU A 105 8.49 6.78 1.67
N LEU A 106 8.91 5.61 1.21
CA LEU A 106 8.46 4.99 -0.04
C LEU A 106 7.51 3.84 0.25
N LEU A 107 6.23 4.05 -0.01
CA LEU A 107 5.21 3.02 0.12
C LEU A 107 4.92 2.42 -1.26
N ALA A 108 5.37 1.19 -1.49
CA ALA A 108 5.29 0.53 -2.79
C ALA A 108 4.08 -0.42 -2.89
N GLY A 109 3.27 -0.26 -3.93
CA GLY A 109 2.14 -1.14 -4.20
C GLY A 109 2.60 -2.48 -4.78
N SER A 110 2.68 -3.50 -3.94
CA SER A 110 3.22 -4.83 -4.31
C SER A 110 2.15 -5.89 -4.58
N GLY A 111 0.88 -5.57 -4.33
CA GLY A 111 -0.23 -6.51 -4.47
C GLY A 111 -0.32 -7.16 -5.86
N CYS A 112 -0.61 -8.45 -5.85
CA CYS A 112 -0.92 -9.29 -7.00
C CYS A 112 -2.10 -10.22 -6.65
N GLU A 113 -2.73 -10.84 -7.64
CA GLU A 113 -3.85 -11.78 -7.37
C GLU A 113 -3.43 -13.05 -6.62
N SER A 114 -2.22 -13.56 -6.86
CA SER A 114 -1.70 -14.71 -6.11
C SER A 114 -0.86 -14.30 -4.91
N THR A 115 -0.99 -15.03 -3.81
CA THR A 115 -0.19 -14.81 -2.59
C THR A 115 1.30 -14.95 -2.87
N GLN A 116 1.71 -15.95 -3.65
CA GLN A 116 3.12 -16.18 -3.99
C GLN A 116 3.71 -15.02 -4.81
N ALA A 117 2.98 -14.54 -5.83
CA ALA A 117 3.45 -13.39 -6.61
C ALA A 117 3.50 -12.11 -5.77
N THR A 118 2.57 -11.94 -4.83
CA THR A 118 2.57 -10.80 -3.90
C THR A 118 3.79 -10.84 -2.97
N VAL A 119 4.16 -12.02 -2.45
CA VAL A 119 5.38 -12.20 -1.66
C VAL A 119 6.62 -11.86 -2.49
N GLU A 120 6.74 -12.43 -3.70
CA GLU A 120 7.89 -12.19 -4.59
C GLU A 120 8.04 -10.71 -4.96
N MET A 121 6.94 -10.04 -5.31
CA MET A 121 6.93 -8.62 -5.62
C MET A 121 7.29 -7.77 -4.39
N THR A 122 6.75 -8.11 -3.22
CA THR A 122 7.03 -7.40 -1.97
C THR A 122 8.51 -7.48 -1.59
N VAL A 123 9.10 -8.69 -1.65
CA VAL A 123 10.53 -8.90 -1.39
C VAL A 123 11.38 -8.13 -2.40
N SER A 124 11.01 -8.16 -3.67
CA SER A 124 11.75 -7.48 -4.73
C SER A 124 11.69 -5.95 -4.59
N MET A 125 10.51 -5.40 -4.25
CA MET A 125 10.33 -3.97 -3.97
C MET A 125 11.11 -3.51 -2.73
N ALA A 126 11.20 -4.35 -1.70
CA ALA A 126 12.03 -4.07 -0.53
C ALA A 126 13.52 -4.00 -0.89
N GLN A 127 14.00 -4.89 -1.76
CA GLN A 127 15.41 -4.91 -2.20
C GLN A 127 15.81 -3.65 -2.98
N VAL A 128 14.87 -3.03 -3.70
CA VAL A 128 15.09 -1.75 -4.39
C VAL A 128 14.75 -0.52 -3.52
N GLY A 129 14.48 -0.73 -2.23
CA GLY A 129 14.43 0.32 -1.21
C GLY A 129 13.04 0.86 -0.86
N ALA A 130 11.97 0.09 -1.09
CA ALA A 130 10.68 0.40 -0.48
C ALA A 130 10.76 0.33 1.05
N ASP A 131 10.13 1.29 1.74
CA ASP A 131 10.10 1.34 3.21
C ASP A 131 8.91 0.56 3.79
N ALA A 132 7.82 0.44 3.03
CA ALA A 132 6.66 -0.39 3.35
C ALA A 132 5.93 -0.83 2.07
N ALA A 133 5.21 -1.94 2.16
CA ALA A 133 4.42 -2.50 1.07
C ALA A 133 2.93 -2.19 1.26
N ILE A 134 2.29 -1.62 0.25
CA ILE A 134 0.83 -1.49 0.19
C ILE A 134 0.27 -2.65 -0.63
N VAL A 135 -0.58 -3.47 -0.02
CA VAL A 135 -1.06 -4.72 -0.61
C VAL A 135 -2.57 -4.66 -0.82
N VAL A 136 -2.97 -4.47 -2.09
CA VAL A 136 -4.38 -4.49 -2.51
C VAL A 136 -5.01 -5.87 -2.29
N THR A 137 -6.28 -5.91 -1.91
CA THR A 137 -7.05 -7.15 -1.80
C THR A 137 -7.13 -7.87 -3.15
N PRO A 138 -6.74 -9.16 -3.26
CA PRO A 138 -7.02 -9.97 -4.45
C PRO A 138 -8.52 -9.97 -4.73
N CYS A 139 -8.91 -9.82 -6.00
CA CYS A 139 -10.30 -9.49 -6.33
C CYS A 139 -10.87 -10.20 -7.55
N TYR A 140 -10.05 -10.85 -8.38
CA TYR A 140 -10.56 -11.51 -9.59
C TYR A 140 -11.58 -12.61 -9.23
N TYR A 141 -11.29 -13.40 -8.20
CA TYR A 141 -12.19 -14.42 -7.67
C TYR A 141 -12.99 -13.93 -6.45
N ARG A 142 -13.55 -12.71 -6.52
CA ARG A 142 -14.23 -12.03 -5.39
C ARG A 142 -15.18 -12.91 -4.57
N GLY A 143 -15.97 -13.77 -5.21
CA GLY A 143 -16.93 -14.68 -4.54
C GLY A 143 -16.28 -15.76 -3.67
N ARG A 144 -14.96 -15.92 -3.74
CA ARG A 144 -14.15 -16.83 -2.92
C ARG A 144 -13.20 -16.09 -1.97
N MET A 145 -13.17 -14.76 -2.01
CA MET A 145 -12.36 -13.91 -1.13
C MET A 145 -13.05 -13.71 0.23
N SER A 146 -13.29 -14.83 0.93
CA SER A 146 -13.81 -14.83 2.31
C SER A 146 -12.81 -14.20 3.28
N SER A 147 -13.26 -13.79 4.46
CA SER A 147 -12.37 -13.29 5.53
C SER A 147 -11.23 -14.26 5.82
N ALA A 148 -11.49 -15.56 5.89
CA ALA A 148 -10.45 -16.58 6.11
C ALA A 148 -9.41 -16.62 4.98
N ALA A 149 -9.84 -16.48 3.72
CA ALA A 149 -8.94 -16.44 2.57
C ALA A 149 -8.06 -15.18 2.57
N LEU A 150 -8.66 -14.01 2.87
CA LEU A 150 -7.95 -12.74 2.95
C LEU A 150 -6.98 -12.70 4.14
N ILE A 151 -7.39 -13.18 5.31
CA ILE A 151 -6.52 -13.33 6.49
C ILE A 151 -5.31 -14.19 6.13
N HIS A 152 -5.52 -15.35 5.50
CA HIS A 152 -4.43 -16.23 5.09
C HIS A 152 -3.47 -15.54 4.11
N HIS A 153 -4.00 -14.88 3.09
CA HIS A 153 -3.21 -14.13 2.11
C HIS A 153 -2.33 -13.08 2.78
N TYR A 154 -2.91 -12.17 3.55
CA TYR A 154 -2.19 -11.08 4.20
C TYR A 154 -1.21 -11.56 5.27
N THR A 155 -1.58 -12.57 6.06
CA THR A 155 -0.68 -13.18 7.06
C THR A 155 0.55 -13.74 6.36
N LYS A 156 0.37 -14.51 5.28
CA LYS A 156 1.50 -15.10 4.55
C LYS A 156 2.42 -14.05 3.92
N VAL A 157 1.85 -12.97 3.40
CA VAL A 157 2.63 -11.83 2.87
C VAL A 157 3.39 -11.15 3.99
N ALA A 158 2.75 -10.88 5.13
CA ALA A 158 3.37 -10.20 6.26
C ALA A 158 4.44 -11.05 6.97
N ASP A 159 4.27 -12.37 7.04
CA ASP A 159 5.25 -13.32 7.57
C ASP A 159 6.58 -13.30 6.78
N LEU A 160 6.47 -13.18 5.46
CA LEU A 160 7.61 -13.28 4.53
C LEU A 160 8.14 -11.93 4.04
N SER A 161 7.45 -10.84 4.38
CA SER A 161 7.86 -9.50 3.97
C SER A 161 9.00 -8.99 4.85
N PRO A 162 10.13 -8.56 4.27
CA PRO A 162 11.22 -7.92 5.03
C PRO A 162 10.88 -6.48 5.46
N ILE A 163 9.77 -5.91 4.98
CA ILE A 163 9.30 -4.56 5.28
C ILE A 163 7.85 -4.57 5.80
N PRO A 164 7.40 -3.53 6.55
CA PRO A 164 6.03 -3.43 7.02
C PRO A 164 4.99 -3.50 5.90
N VAL A 165 3.86 -4.15 6.17
CA VAL A 165 2.72 -4.31 5.27
C VAL A 165 1.58 -3.39 5.69
N VAL A 166 1.00 -2.71 4.70
CA VAL A 166 -0.20 -1.88 4.81
C VAL A 166 -1.30 -2.54 3.99
N LEU A 167 -2.42 -2.84 4.64
CA LEU A 167 -3.61 -3.39 3.99
C LEU A 167 -4.20 -2.34 3.04
N TYR A 168 -4.76 -2.73 1.90
CA TYR A 168 -5.38 -1.79 0.97
C TYR A 168 -6.73 -2.28 0.48
N SER A 169 -7.79 -1.63 0.98
CA SER A 169 -9.18 -1.82 0.54
C SER A 169 -9.55 -0.71 -0.43
N VAL A 170 -9.98 -1.06 -1.64
CA VAL A 170 -10.42 -0.11 -2.67
C VAL A 170 -11.59 -0.68 -3.49
N PRO A 171 -12.79 -0.74 -2.91
CA PRO A 171 -13.97 -1.36 -3.51
C PRO A 171 -14.35 -0.77 -4.87
N ALA A 172 -14.09 0.52 -5.10
CA ALA A 172 -14.31 1.15 -6.40
C ALA A 172 -13.54 0.44 -7.55
N ASN A 173 -12.40 -0.17 -7.25
CA ASN A 173 -11.59 -0.92 -8.22
C ASN A 173 -11.73 -2.44 -8.07
N THR A 174 -11.85 -2.95 -6.83
CA THR A 174 -11.87 -4.40 -6.55
C THR A 174 -13.28 -4.97 -6.57
N GLY A 175 -14.30 -4.13 -6.34
CA GLY A 175 -15.69 -4.51 -6.09
C GLY A 175 -15.86 -5.50 -4.93
N LEU A 176 -15.01 -5.38 -3.91
CA LEU A 176 -15.16 -6.01 -2.59
C LEU A 176 -14.44 -5.20 -1.52
N ASP A 177 -15.05 -5.09 -0.36
CA ASP A 177 -14.45 -4.53 0.85
C ASP A 177 -13.59 -5.57 1.57
N LEU A 178 -12.50 -5.13 2.20
CA LEU A 178 -11.78 -5.95 3.16
C LEU A 178 -12.62 -6.09 4.43
N PRO A 179 -13.11 -7.29 4.80
CA PRO A 179 -14.05 -7.44 5.92
C PRO A 179 -13.44 -6.97 7.25
N MET A 180 -14.25 -6.31 8.09
CA MET A 180 -13.82 -5.77 9.38
C MET A 180 -13.21 -6.82 10.31
N ASP A 181 -13.76 -8.03 10.35
CA ASP A 181 -13.24 -9.14 11.15
C ASP A 181 -11.85 -9.58 10.68
N ALA A 182 -11.61 -9.56 9.36
CA ALA A 182 -10.29 -9.76 8.79
C ALA A 182 -9.31 -8.65 9.18
N VAL A 183 -9.72 -7.38 9.10
CA VAL A 183 -8.86 -6.24 9.51
C VAL A 183 -8.49 -6.32 10.99
N VAL A 184 -9.46 -6.57 11.88
CA VAL A 184 -9.23 -6.72 13.32
C VAL A 184 -8.24 -7.85 13.58
N THR A 185 -8.41 -9.00 12.93
CA THR A 185 -7.51 -10.15 13.07
C THR A 185 -6.10 -9.80 12.58
N LEU A 186 -5.99 -9.22 11.39
CA LEU A 186 -4.72 -8.85 10.77
C LEU A 186 -3.98 -7.74 11.52
N SER A 187 -4.69 -6.85 12.22
CA SER A 187 -4.10 -5.79 13.05
C SER A 187 -3.24 -6.31 14.21
N GLN A 188 -3.38 -7.59 14.56
CA GLN A 188 -2.59 -8.23 15.60
C GLN A 188 -1.21 -8.69 15.09
N HIS A 189 -1.02 -8.80 13.77
CA HIS A 189 0.24 -9.23 13.18
C HIS A 189 1.32 -8.15 13.34
N PRO A 190 2.53 -8.47 13.86
CA PRO A 190 3.54 -7.46 14.20
C PRO A 190 4.08 -6.68 13.00
N ASN A 191 4.00 -7.28 11.80
CA ASN A 191 4.45 -6.66 10.55
C ASN A 191 3.33 -5.97 9.75
N ILE A 192 2.08 -5.96 10.26
CA ILE A 192 0.96 -5.23 9.63
C ILE A 192 0.76 -3.93 10.41
N VAL A 193 1.03 -2.79 9.75
CA VAL A 193 1.20 -1.49 10.43
C VAL A 193 0.09 -0.49 10.15
N GLY A 194 -0.83 -0.79 9.23
CA GLY A 194 -1.96 0.08 8.92
C GLY A 194 -2.86 -0.46 7.83
N ILE A 195 -3.88 0.34 7.51
CA ILE A 195 -4.77 0.15 6.37
C ILE A 195 -4.90 1.46 5.59
N LYS A 196 -4.84 1.37 4.27
CA LYS A 196 -5.35 2.37 3.35
C LYS A 196 -6.75 1.94 2.94
N ASP A 197 -7.76 2.70 3.31
CA ASP A 197 -9.13 2.43 2.89
C ASP A 197 -9.65 3.54 1.97
N SER A 198 -10.25 3.12 0.86
CA SER A 198 -10.88 3.97 -0.15
C SER A 198 -12.38 3.66 -0.32
N GLY A 199 -12.99 2.85 0.56
CA GLY A 199 -14.41 2.48 0.51
C GLY A 199 -15.37 3.62 0.89
N GLY A 200 -14.90 4.60 1.68
CA GLY A 200 -15.69 5.77 2.04
C GLY A 200 -16.76 5.53 3.13
N ASP A 201 -16.79 4.36 3.74
CA ASP A 201 -17.75 4.02 4.80
C ASP A 201 -17.46 4.78 6.12
N GLU A 202 -18.50 5.45 6.64
CA GLU A 202 -18.45 6.21 7.90
C GLU A 202 -18.14 5.35 9.14
N LEU A 203 -18.28 4.02 9.04
CA LEU A 203 -18.05 3.07 10.15
C LEU A 203 -16.62 3.12 10.69
N TRP A 204 -15.63 3.48 9.88
CA TRP A 204 -14.26 3.68 10.34
C TRP A 204 -14.13 4.90 11.27
N GLY A 205 -14.90 5.96 11.00
CA GLY A 205 -14.90 7.19 11.79
C GLY A 205 -15.43 7.00 13.22
N ALA A 206 -16.26 5.97 13.46
CA ALA A 206 -16.77 5.64 14.79
C ALA A 206 -15.79 4.80 15.63
N CYS A 207 -14.90 4.03 14.99
CA CYS A 207 -13.91 3.20 15.69
C CYS A 207 -12.59 3.92 15.97
N VAL A 208 -12.34 5.10 15.40
CA VAL A 208 -11.07 5.83 15.52
C VAL A 208 -11.35 7.26 15.98
N PRO A 209 -10.97 7.64 17.22
CA PRO A 209 -11.19 9.01 17.70
C PRO A 209 -10.35 9.98 16.87
N TRP A 210 -11.02 10.79 16.05
CA TRP A 210 -10.40 11.83 15.24
C TRP A 210 -9.90 12.98 16.13
N PRO A 211 -8.61 13.39 16.05
CA PRO A 211 -8.16 14.62 16.70
C PRO A 211 -8.78 15.80 15.96
N MET A 212 -9.71 16.49 16.62
CA MET A 212 -10.45 17.65 16.10
C MET A 212 -9.56 18.88 15.77
N SER A 213 -8.23 18.77 15.92
CA SER A 213 -7.28 19.90 15.84
C SER A 213 -6.62 20.13 14.47
N TRP A 214 -6.89 19.31 13.45
CA TRP A 214 -6.31 19.49 12.11
C TRP A 214 -7.40 19.91 11.13
N GLY A 215 -7.53 21.23 10.94
CA GLY A 215 -8.58 21.90 10.19
C GLY A 215 -8.51 21.73 8.66
N LEU A 216 -8.59 20.50 8.16
CA LEU A 216 -8.83 20.20 6.75
C LEU A 216 -10.01 19.24 6.64
N ARG A 217 -11.15 19.78 6.21
CA ARG A 217 -12.34 19.01 5.84
C ARG A 217 -12.00 18.20 4.59
N CYS A 218 -12.03 16.87 4.67
CA CYS A 218 -12.20 16.03 3.49
C CYS A 218 -13.57 16.36 2.89
N ALA A 219 -13.58 17.05 1.76
CA ALA A 219 -14.77 17.09 0.91
C ALA A 219 -14.88 15.73 0.21
N SER A 220 -15.51 14.76 0.87
CA SER A 220 -16.05 13.59 0.18
C SER A 220 -17.25 14.07 -0.63
N TRP A 221 -17.21 13.86 -1.94
CA TRP A 221 -18.37 14.09 -2.79
C TRP A 221 -19.39 12.97 -2.54
N SER A 222 -20.36 13.25 -1.68
CA SER A 222 -21.74 12.77 -1.73
C SER A 222 -22.59 13.68 -0.85
N ASP A 223 -23.17 14.72 -1.46
CA ASP A 223 -24.26 15.48 -0.87
C ASP A 223 -25.48 14.55 -0.76
N SER A 224 -25.63 13.85 0.37
CA SER A 224 -26.93 13.45 0.90
C SER A 224 -26.78 13.01 2.35
N ALA A 225 -27.23 13.88 3.24
CA ALA A 225 -27.31 13.62 4.66
C ALA A 225 -28.21 12.42 4.99
N SER A 226 -27.76 11.55 5.90
CA SER A 226 -28.66 10.98 6.91
C SER A 226 -27.90 10.62 8.19
N ARG A 227 -28.38 11.13 9.32
CA ARG A 227 -27.82 10.92 10.66
C ARG A 227 -27.99 9.45 11.07
N GLY A 228 -26.90 8.68 11.09
CA GLY A 228 -26.88 7.30 11.59
C GLY A 228 -26.16 7.17 12.94
N ASN A 229 -26.91 6.93 14.01
CA ASN A 229 -26.38 6.72 15.36
C ASN A 229 -25.83 5.28 15.48
N GLY A 230 -24.54 5.05 15.18
CA GLY A 230 -23.91 3.72 15.17
C GLY A 230 -23.58 3.17 16.56
N LYS A 231 -24.22 2.06 16.96
CA LYS A 231 -23.87 1.28 18.18
C LYS A 231 -22.70 0.32 17.90
N MET A 232 -21.74 0.24 18.83
CA MET A 232 -20.62 -0.72 18.79
C MET A 232 -21.09 -2.19 18.88
N PRO A 233 -20.41 -3.13 18.17
CA PRO A 233 -20.64 -4.56 18.33
C PRO A 233 -20.08 -5.08 19.67
N ARG A 234 -20.85 -5.97 20.31
CA ARG A 234 -20.73 -6.35 21.73
C ARG A 234 -19.57 -7.30 22.10
N ASN A 235 -18.69 -7.68 21.18
CA ASN A 235 -17.73 -8.78 21.38
C ASN A 235 -16.24 -8.39 21.21
N CYS A 236 -15.85 -7.14 21.47
CA CYS A 236 -14.44 -6.73 21.40
C CYS A 236 -13.84 -6.58 22.81
N SER A 237 -12.84 -7.40 23.15
CA SER A 237 -12.11 -7.28 24.42
C SER A 237 -11.22 -6.03 24.43
N THR A 238 -11.05 -5.40 25.60
CA THR A 238 -10.34 -4.10 25.75
C THR A 238 -8.88 -4.14 25.28
N ALA A 239 -8.19 -5.28 25.39
CA ALA A 239 -6.84 -5.48 24.88
C ALA A 239 -6.79 -5.57 23.35
N SER A 240 -7.75 -6.27 22.73
CA SER A 240 -7.93 -6.35 21.27
C SER A 240 -8.25 -4.98 20.69
N LEU A 241 -9.15 -4.23 21.35
CA LEU A 241 -9.50 -2.85 21.00
C LEU A 241 -8.29 -1.92 20.99
N SER A 242 -7.41 -1.97 22.00
CA SER A 242 -6.22 -1.09 22.08
C SER A 242 -5.21 -1.35 20.95
N GLN A 243 -5.03 -2.60 20.52
CA GLN A 243 -4.10 -2.93 19.44
C GLN A 243 -4.69 -2.65 18.06
N THR A 244 -5.97 -2.97 17.87
CA THR A 244 -6.76 -2.62 16.69
C THR A 244 -6.82 -1.09 16.49
N LEU A 245 -7.06 -0.32 17.56
CA LEU A 245 -7.00 1.15 17.52
C LEU A 245 -5.63 1.68 17.07
N ARG A 246 -4.50 1.03 17.40
CA ARG A 246 -3.16 1.50 16.99
C ARG A 246 -2.87 1.34 15.51
N VAL A 247 -3.41 0.29 14.88
CA VAL A 247 -3.32 0.06 13.43
C VAL A 247 -4.32 0.94 12.70
N LEU A 248 -5.52 1.09 13.26
CA LEU A 248 -6.58 1.93 12.71
C LEU A 248 -6.30 3.43 12.85
N CYS A 249 -5.55 3.89 13.85
CA CYS A 249 -5.18 5.31 13.96
C CYS A 249 -4.08 5.73 12.97
N ARG A 250 -3.41 4.79 12.28
CA ARG A 250 -2.34 5.07 11.32
C ARG A 250 -2.88 5.05 9.89
N PHE A 251 -3.77 6.01 9.62
CA PHE A 251 -4.31 6.19 8.27
C PHE A 251 -3.29 6.87 7.36
N ILE A 252 -3.16 6.32 6.16
CA ILE A 252 -2.59 7.04 5.01
C ILE A 252 -3.71 7.91 4.47
N GLN A 253 -3.61 9.23 4.68
CA GLN A 253 -4.47 10.15 3.95
C GLN A 253 -3.88 10.31 2.55
N ALA A 254 -4.32 9.46 1.64
CA ALA A 254 -4.05 9.63 0.22
C ALA A 254 -4.98 10.74 -0.28
N VAL A 255 -4.45 11.95 -0.45
CA VAL A 255 -5.19 13.01 -1.13
C VAL A 255 -5.35 12.58 -2.58
N ALA A 256 -6.54 12.11 -2.94
CA ALA A 256 -6.96 12.04 -4.34
C ALA A 256 -7.15 13.50 -4.80
N CYS A 257 -6.08 14.10 -5.33
CA CYS A 257 -6.15 15.45 -5.86
C CYS A 257 -6.77 15.39 -7.26
N SER A 258 -8.10 15.34 -7.36
CA SER A 258 -8.80 15.28 -8.64
C SER A 258 -9.11 16.65 -9.26
N THR A 259 -8.82 17.78 -8.61
CA THR A 259 -9.26 19.10 -9.12
C THR A 259 -8.26 20.26 -8.99
N GLY A 260 -6.97 20.01 -8.79
CA GLY A 260 -5.99 21.11 -8.77
C GLY A 260 -4.55 20.76 -9.17
N LEU A 261 -4.11 19.52 -8.99
CA LEU A 261 -2.76 19.10 -9.35
C LEU A 261 -2.62 18.56 -10.78
N SER A 262 -3.73 18.22 -11.45
CA SER A 262 -3.71 17.81 -12.86
C SER A 262 -3.10 18.88 -13.77
N LEU A 263 -3.20 20.15 -13.39
CA LEU A 263 -2.56 21.28 -14.09
C LEU A 263 -1.04 21.38 -13.89
N LEU A 264 -0.44 20.59 -12.99
CA LEU A 264 1.02 20.60 -12.75
C LEU A 264 1.74 19.34 -13.28
N ILE A 265 0.98 18.30 -13.65
CA ILE A 265 1.49 16.97 -14.01
C ILE A 265 1.39 16.72 -15.52
N ASP A 266 0.45 17.37 -16.22
CA ASP A 266 0.28 17.31 -17.67
C ASP A 266 0.57 18.68 -18.34
N GLU A 267 1.84 19.08 -18.37
CA GLU A 267 2.47 19.90 -19.45
C GLU A 267 3.95 19.50 -19.65
#